data_AF-A0A075K2S5-F1
#
_entry.id   AF-A0A075K2S5-F1
#
_cell.length_a   1.000
_cell.length_b   1.000
_cell.length_c   1.000
_cell.angle_alpha   90.00
_cell.angle_beta   90.00
_cell.angle_gamma   90.00
#
_symmetry.space_group_name_H-M   'P 1'
#
loop_
_entity.id
_entity.type
_entity.pdbx_description
1 polymer ?
#
loop_
_entity_poly.entity_id
_entity_poly.type
_entity_poly.pdbx_seq_one_letter_code
_entity_poly.pdbx_strand_id
1 'polypeptide(L)'
;MAKDDLKHYQLALGQVATGATPREHPAPTYPPSLLDRQLPPHEVEARLIVDEAGKVTEVRIADEAQVDAETRLFDEAVRAAAMQWVFAPLHVSQWAADANGNTHQVGSEERPFSMDYVFRFAWKDGKPVADASASPHAPR
;
A
#
# COMPACT_ATOMS: atom_id res chain seq x y z
N MET A 1 -15.11 13.64 14.26
CA MET A 1 -14.00 14.34 13.58
C MET A 1 -12.71 13.58 13.87
N ALA A 2 -12.42 12.50 13.15
CA ALA A 2 -11.15 11.78 13.27
C ALA A 2 -10.32 12.11 12.03
N LYS A 3 -9.51 13.17 12.14
CA LYS A 3 -8.50 13.50 11.15
C LYS A 3 -7.32 12.58 11.47
N ASP A 4 -7.24 11.47 10.75
CA ASP A 4 -6.12 10.52 10.80
C ASP A 4 -4.91 11.24 10.17
N ASP A 5 -4.29 12.09 10.99
CA ASP A 5 -3.06 12.83 10.71
C ASP A 5 -1.91 11.81 10.73
N LEU A 6 -1.80 11.05 9.63
CA LEU A 6 -0.70 10.13 9.40
C LEU A 6 0.60 10.93 9.36
N LYS A 7 1.31 10.91 10.49
CA LYS A 7 2.67 11.44 10.61
C LYS A 7 3.56 10.67 9.63
N HIS A 8 3.97 11.31 8.55
CA HIS A 8 5.12 10.85 7.79
C HIS A 8 6.28 10.61 8.75
N TYR A 9 6.92 9.45 8.67
CA TYR A 9 8.11 9.19 9.48
C TYR A 9 9.18 10.19 9.09
N GLN A 10 9.30 11.24 9.91
CA GLN A 10 10.36 12.22 9.79
C GLN A 10 11.59 11.57 10.42
N LEU A 11 12.34 10.87 9.57
CA LEU A 11 13.60 10.25 9.98
C LEU A 11 14.50 11.34 10.54
N ALA A 12 14.92 11.18 11.80
CA ALA A 12 15.94 12.05 12.37
C ALA A 12 17.25 11.89 11.59
N LEU A 13 18.14 12.90 11.67
CA LEU A 13 19.45 12.84 11.05
C LEU A 13 20.20 11.59 11.57
N GLY A 14 20.46 10.62 10.70
CA GLY A 14 21.05 9.32 11.05
C GLY A 14 20.08 8.13 11.13
N GLN A 15 18.78 8.31 10.91
CA GLN A 15 17.86 7.18 10.77
C GLN A 15 17.68 6.79 9.30
N VAL A 16 17.70 5.48 9.03
CA VAL A 16 17.37 4.90 7.72
C VAL A 16 16.22 3.91 7.88
N ALA A 17 15.22 4.07 7.02
CA ALA A 17 14.13 3.13 6.85
C ALA A 17 14.49 2.14 5.73
N THR A 18 14.37 0.85 5.96
CA THR A 18 14.60 -0.20 4.96
C THR A 18 13.48 -1.24 5.04
N GLY A 19 13.06 -1.79 3.90
CA GLY A 19 11.90 -2.68 3.83
C GLY A 19 10.70 -2.01 3.18
N ALA A 20 9.49 -2.33 3.66
CA ALA A 20 8.22 -1.88 3.06
C ALA A 20 8.08 -2.22 1.56
N THR A 21 8.79 -3.24 1.09
CA THR A 21 8.67 -3.74 -0.27
C THR A 21 7.68 -4.90 -0.32
N PRO A 22 6.76 -4.93 -1.30
CA PRO A 22 5.86 -6.06 -1.48
C PRO A 22 6.68 -7.30 -1.85
N ARG A 23 6.53 -8.38 -1.07
CA ARG A 23 7.10 -9.70 -1.36
C ARG A 23 6.12 -10.55 -2.14
N GLU A 24 4.89 -10.60 -1.63
CA GLU A 24 3.78 -11.34 -2.25
C GLU A 24 2.65 -10.33 -2.45
N HIS A 25 2.33 -10.08 -3.71
CA HIS A 25 1.32 -9.10 -4.09
C HIS A 25 0.48 -9.65 -5.24
N PRO A 26 -0.34 -10.69 -4.99
CA PRO A 26 -1.26 -11.19 -6.01
C PRO A 26 -2.13 -10.05 -6.53
N ALA A 27 -2.22 -9.93 -7.85
CA ALA A 27 -3.07 -8.93 -8.49
C ALA A 27 -4.54 -9.20 -8.14
N PRO A 28 -5.36 -8.15 -7.95
CA PRO A 28 -6.77 -8.35 -7.65
C PRO A 28 -7.48 -9.05 -8.79
N THR A 29 -8.42 -9.93 -8.42
CA THR A 29 -9.22 -10.64 -9.42
C THR A 29 -10.33 -9.72 -9.91
N TYR A 30 -10.47 -9.59 -11.23
CA TYR A 30 -11.54 -8.78 -11.81
C TYR A 30 -12.92 -9.39 -11.43
N PRO A 31 -13.89 -8.59 -10.94
CA PRO A 31 -15.18 -9.11 -10.51
C PRO A 31 -15.90 -9.85 -11.66
N PRO A 32 -16.30 -11.12 -11.49
CA PRO A 32 -16.90 -11.91 -12.57
C PRO A 32 -18.22 -11.30 -13.07
N SER A 33 -18.98 -10.67 -12.18
CA SER A 33 -20.25 -9.99 -12.50
C SER A 33 -20.09 -8.79 -13.46
N LEU A 34 -18.86 -8.27 -13.61
CA LEU A 34 -18.56 -7.13 -14.47
C LEU A 34 -17.86 -7.56 -15.78
N LEU A 35 -17.60 -8.85 -15.96
CA LEU A 35 -16.92 -9.37 -17.17
C LEU A 35 -17.75 -9.15 -18.43
N ASP A 36 -19.06 -9.37 -18.36
CA ASP A 36 -19.97 -9.19 -19.50
C ASP A 36 -20.17 -7.73 -19.90
N ARG A 37 -19.80 -6.77 -19.02
CA ARG A 37 -20.01 -5.34 -19.27
C ARG A 37 -18.86 -4.65 -19.99
N GLN A 38 -17.68 -5.28 -20.04
CA GLN A 38 -16.48 -4.77 -20.69
C GLN A 38 -16.23 -3.27 -20.39
N LEU A 39 -16.25 -2.94 -19.10
CA LEU A 39 -16.16 -1.57 -18.61
C LEU A 39 -14.85 -0.87 -19.04
N PRO A 40 -14.86 0.47 -19.16
CA PRO A 40 -13.65 1.25 -19.38
C PRO A 40 -12.66 1.06 -18.21
N PRO A 41 -11.37 1.43 -18.40
CA PRO A 41 -10.38 1.36 -17.34
C PRO A 41 -10.84 2.08 -16.08
N HIS A 42 -10.77 1.39 -14.94
CA HIS A 42 -11.18 1.90 -13.63
C HIS A 42 -10.00 1.84 -12.67
N GLU A 43 -9.80 2.91 -11.91
CA GLU A 43 -8.69 3.05 -10.98
C GLU A 43 -9.26 3.20 -9.57
N VAL A 44 -8.78 2.36 -8.66
CA VAL A 44 -9.19 2.34 -7.26
C VAL A 44 -7.97 2.70 -6.42
N GLU A 45 -8.05 3.84 -5.74
CA GLU A 45 -7.00 4.27 -4.81
C GLU A 45 -7.26 3.65 -3.44
N ALA A 46 -6.32 2.85 -2.96
CA ALA A 46 -6.41 2.20 -1.67
C ALA A 46 -5.13 2.40 -0.86
N ARG A 47 -5.31 2.74 0.41
CA ARG A 47 -4.28 2.81 1.42
C ARG A 47 -4.23 1.48 2.18
N LEU A 48 -3.11 0.80 2.06
CA LEU A 48 -2.83 -0.45 2.77
C LEU A 48 -2.12 -0.11 4.08
N ILE A 49 -2.62 -0.63 5.20
CA ILE A 49 -2.01 -0.51 6.52
C ILE A 49 -1.39 -1.86 6.85
N VAL A 50 -0.08 -1.84 7.04
CA VAL A 50 0.78 -3.00 7.23
C VAL A 50 1.29 -3.01 8.67
N ASP A 51 1.18 -4.16 9.33
CA ASP A 51 1.70 -4.34 10.68
C ASP A 51 3.23 -4.54 10.71
N GLU A 52 3.78 -4.69 11.91
CA GLU A 52 5.21 -4.90 12.15
C GLU A 52 5.74 -6.17 11.47
N ALA A 53 4.91 -7.22 11.32
CA ALA A 53 5.28 -8.45 10.63
C ALA A 53 5.22 -8.33 9.10
N GLY A 54 4.79 -7.19 8.56
CA GLY A 54 4.65 -6.99 7.12
C GLY A 54 3.34 -7.53 6.54
N LYS A 55 2.31 -7.83 7.32
CA LYS A 55 1.00 -8.22 6.80
C LYS A 55 0.06 -7.03 6.71
N VAL A 56 -0.76 -7.01 5.65
CA VAL A 56 -1.82 -6.02 5.53
C VAL A 56 -2.92 -6.37 6.54
N THR A 57 -3.16 -5.47 7.49
CA THR A 57 -4.18 -5.64 8.53
C THR A 57 -5.44 -4.84 8.24
N GLU A 58 -5.29 -3.71 7.54
CA GLU A 58 -6.41 -2.86 7.15
C GLU A 58 -6.19 -2.27 5.75
N VAL A 59 -7.28 -2.16 4.99
CA VAL A 59 -7.30 -1.54 3.67
C VAL A 59 -8.36 -0.45 3.69
N ARG A 60 -7.93 0.79 3.43
CA ARG A 60 -8.80 1.97 3.36
C ARG A 60 -8.88 2.44 1.92
N ILE A 61 -10.05 2.34 1.32
CA ILE A 61 -10.27 2.76 -0.07
C ILE A 61 -10.78 4.20 -0.06
N ALA A 62 -10.24 5.02 -0.95
CA ALA A 62 -10.70 6.40 -1.11
C ALA A 62 -12.15 6.42 -1.65
N ASP A 63 -12.95 7.37 -1.20
CA ASP A 63 -14.33 7.59 -1.68
C ASP A 63 -15.36 6.45 -1.47
N GLU A 64 -15.04 5.39 -0.69
CA GLU A 64 -15.92 4.21 -0.44
C GLU A 64 -17.35 4.57 0.03
N ALA A 65 -17.56 5.77 0.60
CA ALA A 65 -18.86 6.21 1.11
C ALA A 65 -19.82 6.80 0.04
N GLN A 66 -19.35 7.10 -1.17
CA GLN A 66 -20.14 7.78 -2.22
C GLN A 66 -20.23 6.97 -3.53
N VAL A 67 -19.70 5.75 -3.55
CA VAL A 67 -19.51 4.99 -4.79
C VAL A 67 -20.72 4.15 -5.21
N ASP A 68 -20.89 4.01 -6.52
CA ASP A 68 -21.92 3.18 -7.16
C ASP A 68 -21.72 1.68 -6.85
N ALA A 69 -22.79 0.89 -7.05
CA ALA A 69 -22.76 -0.56 -6.79
C ALA A 69 -21.67 -1.31 -7.60
N GLU A 70 -21.29 -0.81 -8.77
CA GLU A 70 -20.23 -1.39 -9.61
C GLU A 70 -18.85 -1.13 -9.03
N THR A 71 -18.58 0.11 -8.60
CA THR A 71 -17.32 0.48 -7.93
C THR A 71 -17.12 -0.30 -6.65
N ARG A 72 -18.20 -0.52 -5.88
CA ARG A 72 -18.15 -1.33 -4.67
C ARG A 72 -17.64 -2.76 -4.92
N LEU A 73 -17.95 -3.36 -6.08
CA LEU A 73 -17.43 -4.68 -6.45
C LEU A 73 -15.92 -4.64 -6.73
N PHE A 74 -15.41 -3.56 -7.34
CA PHE A 74 -13.97 -3.37 -7.50
C PHE A 74 -13.30 -3.16 -6.15
N ASP A 75 -13.91 -2.36 -5.26
CA ASP A 75 -13.40 -2.10 -3.91
C ASP A 75 -13.27 -3.39 -3.10
N GLU A 76 -14.29 -4.26 -3.14
CA GLU A 76 -14.25 -5.56 -2.48
C GLU A 76 -13.15 -6.47 -3.06
N ALA A 77 -12.97 -6.47 -4.39
CA ALA A 77 -11.92 -7.25 -5.04
C ALA A 77 -10.51 -6.75 -4.68
N VAL A 78 -10.32 -5.43 -4.64
CA VAL A 78 -9.06 -4.79 -4.18
C VAL A 78 -8.80 -5.16 -2.73
N ARG A 79 -9.79 -5.01 -1.84
CA ARG A 79 -9.67 -5.34 -0.43
C ARG A 79 -9.30 -6.81 -0.22
N ALA A 80 -10.00 -7.72 -0.89
CA ALA A 80 -9.73 -9.16 -0.78
C ALA A 80 -8.30 -9.52 -1.20
N ALA A 81 -7.81 -8.95 -2.31
CA ALA A 81 -6.46 -9.20 -2.79
C ALA A 81 -5.41 -8.53 -1.91
N ALA A 82 -5.59 -7.25 -1.55
CA ALA A 82 -4.67 -6.50 -0.72
C ALA A 82 -4.52 -7.12 0.69
N MET A 83 -5.58 -7.71 1.25
CA MET A 83 -5.49 -8.47 2.51
C MET A 83 -4.60 -9.72 2.42
N GLN A 84 -4.34 -10.24 1.21
CA GLN A 84 -3.42 -11.36 0.99
C GLN A 84 -1.98 -10.89 0.75
N TRP A 85 -1.75 -9.58 0.64
CA TRP A 85 -0.42 -9.06 0.40
C TRP A 85 0.47 -9.20 1.62
N VAL A 86 1.73 -9.52 1.34
CA VAL A 86 2.79 -9.63 2.34
C VAL A 86 3.95 -8.74 1.91
N PHE A 87 4.35 -7.86 2.82
CA PHE A 87 5.46 -6.94 2.67
C PHE A 87 6.65 -7.42 3.50
N ALA A 88 7.84 -6.95 3.14
CA ALA A 88 8.96 -7.00 4.07
C ALA A 88 8.69 -6.05 5.25
N PRO A 89 8.92 -6.50 6.50
CA PRO A 89 8.87 -5.65 7.69
C PRO A 89 9.64 -4.35 7.47
N LEU A 90 9.07 -3.24 7.94
CA LEU A 90 9.76 -1.97 7.93
C LEU A 90 10.71 -1.93 9.12
N HIS A 91 12.01 -1.93 8.85
CA HIS A 91 13.03 -1.71 9.86
C HIS A 91 13.46 -0.25 9.84
N VAL A 92 13.31 0.42 10.96
CA VAL A 92 13.87 1.75 11.20
C VAL A 92 15.15 1.56 11.99
N SER A 93 16.30 1.72 11.32
CA SER A 93 17.61 1.63 11.97
C SER A 93 18.10 3.03 12.31
N GLN A 94 18.52 3.20 13.57
CA GLN A 94 19.17 4.42 14.03
C GLN A 94 20.68 4.24 13.97
N TRP A 95 21.35 5.14 13.27
CA TRP A 95 22.80 5.22 13.16
C TRP A 95 23.30 6.43 13.93
N ALA A 96 24.38 6.24 14.68
CA ALA A 96 25.08 7.31 15.36
C ALA A 96 26.57 7.24 15.02
N ALA A 97 27.22 8.41 15.04
CA ALA A 97 28.67 8.47 14.99
C ALA A 97 29.23 8.40 16.42
N ASP A 98 30.18 7.50 16.69
CA ASP A 98 30.94 7.56 17.93
C ASP A 98 31.97 8.70 17.91
N ALA A 99 32.67 8.88 19.03
CA ALA A 99 33.67 9.92 19.22
C ALA A 99 34.83 9.88 18.19
N ASN A 100 35.05 8.74 17.50
CA ASN A 100 36.06 8.61 16.45
C ASN A 100 35.50 8.88 15.04
N GLY A 101 34.22 9.27 14.91
CA GLY A 101 33.58 9.53 13.62
C GLY A 101 33.16 8.28 12.85
N ASN A 102 33.28 7.09 13.44
CA ASN A 102 32.76 5.87 12.83
C ASN A 102 31.24 5.82 13.03
N THR A 103 30.51 5.56 11.95
CA THR A 103 29.05 5.42 12.01
C THR A 103 28.71 3.97 12.30
N HIS A 104 27.95 3.72 13.36
CA HIS A 104 27.47 2.38 13.69
C HIS A 104 25.97 2.42 14.02
N GLN A 105 25.32 1.28 13.85
CA GLN A 105 23.92 1.11 14.18
C GLN A 105 23.77 1.02 15.71
N VAL A 106 22.99 1.92 16.29
CA VAL A 106 22.74 2.01 17.74
C VAL A 106 21.35 1.50 18.14
N GLY A 107 20.46 1.29 17.16
CA GLY A 107 19.13 0.74 17.40
C GLY A 107 18.48 0.25 16.11
N SER A 108 17.58 -0.72 16.24
CA SER A 108 16.66 -1.14 15.19
C SER A 108 15.32 -1.43 15.82
N GLU A 109 14.27 -0.96 15.18
CA GLU A 109 12.90 -1.25 15.56
C GLU A 109 12.07 -1.54 14.31
N GLU A 110 11.17 -2.51 14.44
CA GLU A 110 10.14 -2.79 13.45
C GLU A 110 8.96 -1.86 13.72
N ARG A 111 8.39 -1.27 12.67
CA ARG A 111 7.26 -0.36 12.82
C ARG A 111 6.15 -0.68 11.83
N PRO A 112 4.87 -0.54 12.23
CA PRO A 112 3.78 -0.56 11.28
C PRO A 112 3.90 0.66 10.35
N PHE A 113 3.45 0.48 9.12
CA PHE A 113 3.49 1.50 8.09
C PHE A 113 2.27 1.42 7.19
N SER A 114 2.03 2.48 6.42
CA SER A 114 0.97 2.50 5.43
C SER A 114 1.50 2.95 4.08
N MET A 115 0.94 2.40 3.01
CA MET A 115 1.27 2.79 1.64
C MET A 115 0.01 3.00 0.82
N ASP A 116 0.02 4.05 0.00
CA ASP A 116 -1.02 4.33 -0.97
C ASP A 116 -0.70 3.59 -2.28
N TYR A 117 -1.68 2.86 -2.80
CA TYR A 117 -1.60 2.13 -4.05
C TYR A 117 -2.78 2.51 -4.95
N VAL A 118 -2.52 2.59 -6.26
CA VAL A 118 -3.56 2.63 -7.28
C VAL A 118 -3.70 1.25 -7.90
N PHE A 119 -4.89 0.70 -7.81
CA PHE A 119 -5.28 -0.53 -8.49
C PHE A 119 -6.01 -0.21 -9.76
N ARG A 120 -5.46 -0.59 -10.91
CA ARG A 120 -6.02 -0.31 -12.22
C ARG A 120 -6.61 -1.56 -12.83
N PHE A 121 -7.92 -1.55 -13.03
CA PHE A 121 -8.68 -2.56 -13.75
C PHE A 121 -8.88 -2.10 -15.19
N ALA A 122 -8.49 -2.90 -16.17
CA ALA A 122 -8.66 -2.56 -17.57
C ALA A 122 -8.88 -3.83 -18.41
N TRP A 123 -9.34 -3.65 -19.65
CA TRP A 123 -9.36 -4.73 -20.64
C TRP A 123 -8.17 -4.59 -21.57
N LYS A 124 -7.34 -5.63 -21.64
CA LYS A 124 -6.19 -5.71 -22.53
C LYS A 124 -6.26 -6.99 -23.34
N ASP A 125 -6.22 -6.87 -24.67
CA ASP A 125 -6.30 -8.00 -25.60
C ASP A 125 -7.52 -8.92 -25.36
N GLY A 126 -8.67 -8.31 -25.03
CA GLY A 126 -9.91 -9.06 -24.75
C GLY A 126 -9.88 -9.84 -23.43
N LYS A 127 -8.92 -9.56 -22.54
CA LYS A 127 -8.84 -10.14 -21.21
C LYS A 127 -8.93 -9.06 -20.14
N PRO A 128 -9.67 -9.29 -19.05
CA PRO A 128 -9.61 -8.43 -17.88
C PRO A 128 -8.20 -8.52 -17.27
N VAL A 129 -7.54 -7.37 -17.13
CA VAL A 129 -6.28 -7.24 -16.42
C VAL A 129 -6.50 -6.31 -15.24
N ALA A 130 -5.92 -6.67 -14.10
CA ALA A 130 -5.83 -5.78 -12.97
C ALA A 130 -4.35 -5.65 -12.60
N ASP A 131 -3.91 -4.41 -12.43
CA ASP A 131 -2.55 -4.08 -12.06
C ASP A 131 -2.58 -3.24 -10.78
N ALA A 132 -1.49 -3.27 -10.03
CA ALA A 132 -1.37 -2.54 -8.78
C ALA A 132 -0.04 -1.80 -8.76
N SER A 133 -0.12 -0.48 -8.79
CA SER A 133 1.04 0.40 -8.77
C SER A 133 1.05 1.21 -7.49
N ALA A 134 2.22 1.29 -6.84
CA ALA A 134 2.38 2.21 -5.72
C ALA A 134 2.16 3.65 -6.23
N SER A 135 1.28 4.40 -5.57
CA SER A 135 1.07 5.80 -5.92
C SER A 135 2.34 6.57 -5.59
N PRO A 136 3.01 7.21 -6.57
CA PRO A 136 4.10 8.11 -6.24
C PRO A 136 3.50 9.23 -5.38
N HIS A 137 3.88 9.27 -4.10
CA HIS A 137 3.50 10.33 -3.21
C HIS A 137 4.07 11.63 -3.78
N ALA A 138 3.26 12.39 -4.51
CA ALA A 138 3.65 13.70 -5.00
C ALA A 138 3.79 14.60 -3.76
N PRO A 139 4.99 15.13 -3.45
CA PRO A 139 5.11 16.12 -2.40
C PRO A 139 4.29 17.35 -2.84
N ARG A 140 3.26 17.70 -2.08
CA ARG A 140 2.57 18.99 -2.21
C ARG A 140 3.18 20.01 -1.27
#